data_AF-A0A1Q9NPI9-F1
#
_entry.id   AF-A0A1Q9NPI9-F1
#
_cell.length_a   1.000
_cell.length_b   1.000
_cell.length_c   1.000
_cell.angle_alpha   90.00
_cell.angle_beta   90.00
_cell.angle_gamma   90.00
#
_symmetry.space_group_name_H-M   'P 1'
#
loop_
_entity.id
_entity.type
_entity.pdbx_description
1 polymer ?
#
loop_
_entity_poly.entity_id
_entity_poly.type
_entity_poly.pdbx_seq_one_letter_code
_entity_poly.pdbx_strand_id
1 'polypeptide(L)'
;MSEERAKRWIEESQKDAIRQSAGSQHLMRAAEAERSGNVAAAEQEYALAADAFMKSASEYRGAKSYKKAAINMSAAGDVFSELGDATKAVVAYQGAAEDLLSASTEHLMWGEDAETSKGTALAMTACMMYVMIGKEADGFYKARGFVAEHASKIRLPAIVRLSQIPQMLESAVQSVNIESFATAENAAVTELKAALASSNSQEFSKYVDKGLDMIRELLRGKLKVPKLSSQLVLPNDVTFTEEFPVRVVIKNSGDGETLNLSVEWHLDEGLTLVSGERAKTVNTLPPSETLDTSVVLKSAQPLVGEKEFSVLVRGSYWDKLNTEYSFQAGPGTLVLRDYKVSQQLTRDADLTDGRVGLLKEAIEASELEVEPLVRIVDSMIATMRQSRTDIEEGDLDLAKARIRVVNDMTDTIDALVGDDALMRSLSEKREAAMKEFALKKLTPAFDEVIGFLAGQEKKLESEVQDALADWDTQAAKKKNLKATLTRIKDIAGALATSGADTTVLQDETDKALNDPILTIGERPSSPEKVEMALVMARSIRNEITRMLDSRKNDLA
;
A
#
# COMPACT_ATOMS: atom_id res chain seq x y z
N MET A 1 -25.77 82.09 22.80
CA MET A 1 -24.88 81.11 23.45
C MET A 1 -23.75 81.88 24.12
N SER A 2 -23.34 81.54 25.35
CA SER A 2 -22.19 82.19 25.99
C SER A 2 -20.90 81.83 25.26
N GLU A 3 -19.95 82.76 25.20
CA GLU A 3 -18.66 82.64 24.50
C GLU A 3 -17.88 81.37 24.90
N GLU A 4 -17.95 80.96 26.16
CA GLU A 4 -17.35 79.72 26.67
C GLU A 4 -17.98 78.45 26.10
N ARG A 5 -19.29 78.46 25.83
CA ARG A 5 -20.00 77.30 25.27
C ARG A 5 -19.68 77.14 23.78
N ALA A 6 -19.51 78.25 23.06
CA ALA A 6 -19.05 78.25 21.69
C ALA A 6 -17.59 77.77 21.59
N LYS A 7 -16.71 78.19 22.50
CA LYS A 7 -15.31 77.75 22.55
C LYS A 7 -15.18 76.25 22.87
N ARG A 8 -15.96 75.73 23.82
CA ARG A 8 -16.02 74.27 24.08
C ARG A 8 -16.55 73.48 22.89
N TRP A 9 -17.56 73.98 22.19
CA TRP A 9 -18.11 73.32 21.00
C TRP A 9 -17.12 73.31 19.83
N ILE A 10 -16.34 74.38 19.64
CA ILE A 10 -15.26 74.44 18.65
C ILE A 10 -14.12 73.49 19.02
N GLU A 11 -13.69 73.45 20.30
CA GLU A 11 -12.66 72.52 20.77
C GLU A 11 -13.10 71.05 20.67
N GLU A 12 -14.37 70.75 20.95
CA GLU A 12 -14.93 69.40 20.87
C GLU A 12 -15.11 68.96 19.41
N SER A 13 -15.53 69.87 18.52
CA SER A 13 -15.59 69.65 17.06
C SER A 13 -14.21 69.45 16.44
N GLN A 14 -13.20 70.22 16.88
CA GLN A 14 -11.81 70.04 16.44
C GLN A 14 -11.22 68.72 16.95
N LYS A 15 -11.49 68.34 18.21
CA LYS A 15 -11.09 67.03 18.75
C LYS A 15 -11.79 65.89 18.00
N ASP A 16 -13.07 66.04 17.66
CA ASP A 16 -13.83 65.08 16.87
C ASP A 16 -13.25 64.90 15.45
N ALA A 17 -12.90 65.99 14.78
CA ALA A 17 -12.26 65.95 13.47
C ALA A 17 -10.88 65.28 13.56
N ILE A 18 -10.08 65.60 14.58
CA ILE A 18 -8.74 65.02 14.78
C ILE A 18 -8.82 63.51 15.06
N ARG A 19 -9.79 63.05 15.86
CA ARG A 19 -9.93 61.64 16.25
C ARG A 19 -10.38 60.75 15.11
N GLN A 20 -11.43 61.13 14.38
CA GLN A 20 -11.84 60.42 13.17
C GLN A 20 -10.72 60.46 12.12
N SER A 21 -9.97 61.57 12.06
CA SER A 21 -8.84 61.66 11.15
C SER A 21 -7.66 60.77 11.53
N ALA A 22 -7.43 60.45 12.80
CA ALA A 22 -6.25 59.67 13.21
C ALA A 22 -6.30 58.23 12.68
N GLY A 23 -7.43 57.53 12.86
CA GLY A 23 -7.62 56.18 12.30
C GLY A 23 -7.59 56.20 10.77
N SER A 24 -8.26 57.17 10.13
CA SER A 24 -8.24 57.33 8.68
C SER A 24 -6.85 57.72 8.12
N GLN A 25 -6.04 58.46 8.87
CA GLN A 25 -4.67 58.81 8.50
C GLN A 25 -3.76 57.58 8.52
N HIS A 26 -3.88 56.72 9.53
CA HIS A 26 -3.15 55.45 9.58
C HIS A 26 -3.58 54.53 8.43
N LEU A 27 -4.87 54.48 8.08
CA LEU A 27 -5.34 53.75 6.89
C LEU A 27 -4.75 54.29 5.59
N MET A 28 -4.70 55.62 5.42
CA MET A 28 -4.09 56.22 4.23
C MET A 28 -2.60 55.89 4.13
N ARG A 29 -1.87 55.91 5.25
CA ARG A 29 -0.45 55.53 5.30
C ARG A 29 -0.25 54.04 5.05
N ALA A 30 -1.13 53.19 5.57
CA ALA A 30 -1.11 51.75 5.32
C ALA A 30 -1.32 51.46 3.81
N ALA A 31 -2.31 52.10 3.19
CA ALA A 31 -2.56 51.96 1.75
C ALA A 31 -1.41 52.50 0.88
N GLU A 32 -0.72 53.56 1.32
CA GLU A 32 0.48 54.08 0.66
C GLU A 32 1.67 53.11 0.80
N ALA A 33 1.87 52.53 1.98
CA ALA A 33 2.88 51.51 2.23
C ALA A 33 2.63 50.25 1.39
N GLU A 34 1.37 49.82 1.26
CA GLU A 34 0.97 48.68 0.43
C GLU A 34 1.23 48.95 -1.06
N ARG A 35 0.89 50.15 -1.56
CA ARG A 35 1.22 50.57 -2.95
C ARG A 35 2.72 50.63 -3.22
N SER A 36 3.52 50.91 -2.18
CA SER A 36 4.98 50.90 -2.27
C SER A 36 5.60 49.49 -2.15
N GLY A 37 4.78 48.46 -1.95
CA GLY A 37 5.21 47.06 -1.80
C GLY A 37 5.80 46.73 -0.43
N ASN A 38 5.67 47.62 0.57
CA ASN A 38 6.19 47.41 1.92
C ASN A 38 5.11 46.81 2.84
N VAL A 39 4.94 45.50 2.76
CA VAL A 39 3.90 44.74 3.47
C VAL A 39 4.03 44.87 4.99
N ALA A 40 5.25 44.81 5.54
CA ALA A 40 5.46 44.88 6.99
C ALA A 40 5.08 46.25 7.58
N ALA A 41 5.37 47.33 6.86
CA ALA A 41 4.95 48.67 7.28
C ALA A 41 3.44 48.87 7.12
N ALA A 42 2.83 48.29 6.09
CA ALA A 42 1.38 48.33 5.90
C ALA A 42 0.65 47.61 7.05
N GLU A 43 1.06 46.39 7.41
CA GLU A 43 0.47 45.64 8.53
C GLU A 43 0.58 46.40 9.86
N GLN A 44 1.73 47.03 10.12
CA GLN A 44 1.92 47.83 11.34
C GLN A 44 0.99 49.06 11.37
N GLU A 45 0.85 49.77 10.26
CA GLU A 45 -0.03 50.94 10.17
C GLU A 45 -1.52 50.54 10.21
N TYR A 46 -1.91 49.40 9.63
CA TYR A 46 -3.26 48.84 9.79
C TYR A 46 -3.56 48.49 11.25
N ALA A 47 -2.62 47.88 11.99
CA ALA A 47 -2.81 47.58 13.40
C ALA A 47 -2.99 48.86 14.24
N LEU A 48 -2.17 49.90 13.97
CA LEU A 48 -2.30 51.21 14.61
C LEU A 48 -3.63 51.91 14.27
N ALA A 49 -4.10 51.76 13.04
CA ALA A 49 -5.41 52.27 12.63
C ALA A 49 -6.55 51.60 13.42
N ALA A 50 -6.53 50.27 13.54
CA ALA A 50 -7.55 49.52 14.26
C ALA A 50 -7.60 49.90 15.75
N ASP A 51 -6.45 50.04 16.41
CA ASP A 51 -6.36 50.49 17.81
C ASP A 51 -6.85 51.94 17.98
N ALA A 52 -6.52 52.83 17.04
CA ALA A 52 -6.99 54.21 17.04
C ALA A 52 -8.52 54.30 16.89
N PHE A 53 -9.12 53.45 16.05
CA PHE A 53 -10.57 53.36 15.91
C PHE A 53 -11.24 52.80 17.17
N MET A 54 -10.70 51.73 17.76
CA MET A 54 -11.22 51.17 19.02
C MET A 54 -11.17 52.19 20.17
N LYS A 55 -10.07 52.94 20.28
CA LYS A 55 -9.94 54.01 21.28
C LYS A 55 -10.96 55.12 21.04
N SER A 56 -11.11 55.57 19.80
CA SER A 56 -12.10 56.59 19.42
C SER A 56 -13.52 56.11 19.72
N ALA A 57 -13.83 54.85 19.46
CA ALA A 57 -15.12 54.26 19.82
C ALA A 57 -15.38 54.29 21.33
N SER A 58 -14.39 53.94 22.16
CA SER A 58 -14.53 53.99 23.62
C SER A 58 -14.81 55.41 24.13
N GLU A 59 -14.16 56.42 23.55
CA GLU A 59 -14.36 57.82 23.89
C GLU A 59 -15.76 58.30 23.46
N TYR A 60 -16.21 57.94 22.26
CA TYR A 60 -17.57 58.23 21.79
C TYR A 60 -18.64 57.54 22.63
N ARG A 61 -18.40 56.31 23.07
CA ARG A 61 -19.29 55.59 23.99
C ARG A 61 -19.37 56.31 25.34
N GLY A 62 -18.24 56.77 25.88
CA GLY A 62 -18.20 57.60 27.08
C GLY A 62 -18.97 58.92 26.95
N ALA A 63 -18.99 59.50 25.76
CA ALA A 63 -19.76 60.70 25.42
C ALA A 63 -21.23 60.40 25.03
N LYS A 64 -21.69 59.15 25.13
CA LYS A 64 -23.02 58.67 24.70
C LYS A 64 -23.33 58.91 23.22
N SER A 65 -22.30 59.04 22.37
CA SER A 65 -22.46 59.13 20.92
C SER A 65 -22.37 57.74 20.30
N TYR A 66 -23.35 56.89 20.61
CA TYR A 66 -23.30 55.46 20.26
C TYR A 66 -23.24 55.20 18.75
N LYS A 67 -23.91 56.01 17.93
CA LYS A 67 -23.80 55.89 16.46
C LYS A 67 -22.38 56.12 15.97
N LYS A 68 -21.67 57.14 16.49
CA LYS A 68 -20.25 57.38 16.15
C LYS A 68 -19.34 56.29 16.70
N ALA A 69 -19.64 55.77 17.90
CA ALA A 69 -18.92 54.64 18.46
C ALA A 69 -19.04 53.39 17.57
N ALA A 70 -20.26 53.09 17.11
CA ALA A 70 -20.53 52.00 16.18
C ALA A 70 -19.76 52.14 14.87
N ILE A 71 -19.72 53.32 14.25
CA ILE A 71 -18.95 53.57 13.00
C ILE A 71 -17.47 53.25 13.21
N ASN A 72 -16.89 53.70 14.32
CA ASN A 72 -15.47 53.45 14.61
C ASN A 72 -15.20 51.97 14.95
N MET A 73 -16.08 51.29 15.70
CA MET A 73 -15.95 49.85 15.95
C MET A 73 -16.10 49.03 14.67
N SER A 74 -17.03 49.42 13.79
CA SER A 74 -17.22 48.86 12.45
C SER A 74 -15.97 49.02 11.59
N ALA A 75 -15.35 50.20 11.58
CA ALA A 75 -14.09 50.45 10.89
C ALA A 75 -12.94 49.62 11.47
N ALA A 76 -12.80 49.53 12.79
CA ALA A 76 -11.82 48.65 13.43
C ALA A 76 -12.03 47.18 13.03
N GLY A 77 -13.28 46.71 12.98
CA GLY A 77 -13.63 45.37 12.55
C GLY A 77 -13.27 45.07 11.10
N ASP A 78 -13.47 46.03 10.18
CA ASP A 78 -13.04 45.89 8.78
C ASP A 78 -11.50 45.74 8.70
N VAL A 79 -10.75 46.56 9.43
CA VAL A 79 -9.28 46.51 9.44
C VAL A 79 -8.75 45.20 10.05
N PHE A 80 -9.31 44.75 11.17
CA PHE A 80 -8.93 43.45 11.73
C PHE A 80 -9.27 42.29 10.79
N SER A 81 -10.37 42.40 10.03
CA SER A 81 -10.72 41.42 9.00
C SER A 81 -9.73 41.42 7.85
N GLU A 82 -9.25 42.58 7.39
CA GLU A 82 -8.22 42.71 6.35
C GLU A 82 -6.87 42.13 6.81
N LEU A 83 -6.54 42.29 8.10
CA LEU A 83 -5.34 41.70 8.73
C LEU A 83 -5.46 40.19 9.01
N GLY A 84 -6.62 39.57 8.79
CA GLY A 84 -6.86 38.17 9.09
C GLY A 84 -7.01 37.84 10.59
N ASP A 85 -7.10 38.83 11.49
CA ASP A 85 -7.35 38.62 12.92
C ASP A 85 -8.86 38.48 13.18
N ALA A 86 -9.40 37.32 12.82
CA ALA A 86 -10.83 37.03 12.92
C ALA A 86 -11.39 37.20 14.34
N THR A 87 -10.60 36.90 15.38
CA THR A 87 -11.07 37.00 16.77
C THR A 87 -11.31 38.46 17.15
N LYS A 88 -10.37 39.36 16.84
CA LYS A 88 -10.56 40.79 17.12
C LYS A 88 -11.61 41.42 16.22
N ALA A 89 -11.70 41.00 14.96
CA ALA A 89 -12.76 41.45 14.05
C ALA A 89 -14.16 41.13 14.62
N VAL A 90 -14.38 39.90 15.09
CA VAL A 90 -15.66 39.50 15.72
C VAL A 90 -15.96 40.35 16.95
N VAL A 91 -14.99 40.59 17.82
CA VAL A 91 -15.18 41.44 19.02
C VAL A 91 -15.53 42.88 18.63
N ALA A 92 -14.84 43.45 17.65
CA ALA A 92 -15.09 44.81 17.17
C ALA A 92 -16.48 44.94 16.55
N TYR A 93 -16.89 44.02 15.68
CA TYR A 93 -18.24 44.01 15.09
C TYR A 93 -19.35 43.76 16.13
N GLN A 94 -19.09 42.90 17.12
CA GLN A 94 -20.04 42.71 18.23
C GLN A 94 -20.22 44.02 19.01
N GLY A 95 -19.13 44.72 19.33
CA GLY A 95 -19.19 46.01 20.01
C GLY A 95 -19.90 47.07 19.16
N ALA A 96 -19.70 47.07 17.84
CA ALA A 96 -20.44 47.94 16.92
C ALA A 96 -21.95 47.64 16.94
N ALA A 97 -22.34 46.37 16.95
CA ALA A 97 -23.74 45.97 17.03
C ALA A 97 -24.39 46.37 18.37
N GLU A 98 -23.67 46.26 19.49
CA GLU A 98 -24.13 46.72 20.81
C GLU A 98 -24.29 48.24 20.89
N ASP A 99 -23.36 48.98 20.28
CA ASP A 99 -23.47 50.44 20.16
C ASP A 99 -24.64 50.83 19.25
N LEU A 100 -24.91 50.11 18.16
CA LEU A 100 -26.08 50.33 17.31
C LEU A 100 -27.40 50.06 18.04
N LEU A 101 -27.47 49.02 18.85
CA LEU A 101 -28.64 48.76 19.71
C LEU A 101 -28.82 49.86 20.76
N SER A 102 -27.73 50.39 21.32
CA SER A 102 -27.81 51.52 22.25
C SER A 102 -28.30 52.79 21.53
N ALA A 103 -27.78 53.07 20.33
CA ALA A 103 -28.24 54.17 19.49
C ALA A 103 -29.71 54.04 19.08
N SER A 104 -30.19 52.81 18.78
CA SER A 104 -31.58 52.59 18.40
C SER A 104 -32.54 52.92 19.55
N THR A 105 -32.19 52.55 20.78
CA THR A 105 -33.01 52.87 21.96
C THR A 105 -33.14 54.37 22.17
N GLU A 106 -32.10 55.16 21.91
CA GLU A 106 -32.16 56.62 21.99
C GLU A 106 -33.17 57.21 21.00
N HIS A 107 -33.16 56.77 19.74
CA HIS A 107 -34.13 57.20 18.73
C HIS A 107 -35.58 56.84 19.11
N LEU A 108 -35.77 55.68 19.74
CA LEU A 108 -37.09 55.26 20.23
C LEU A 108 -37.61 56.07 21.42
N MET A 109 -36.77 56.85 22.11
CA MET A 109 -37.22 57.69 23.24
C MET A 109 -37.98 58.95 22.79
N TRP A 110 -37.79 59.38 21.54
CA TRP A 110 -38.43 60.59 21.00
C TRP A 110 -39.90 60.37 20.64
N GLY A 111 -40.32 59.12 20.41
CA GLY A 111 -41.72 58.74 20.22
C GLY A 111 -42.37 59.17 18.91
N GLU A 112 -41.62 59.85 18.03
CA GLU A 112 -42.07 60.20 16.68
C GLU A 112 -41.94 59.00 15.73
N ASP A 113 -42.85 58.90 14.77
CA ASP A 113 -42.87 57.79 13.80
C ASP A 113 -41.59 57.73 12.95
N ALA A 114 -41.07 58.90 12.54
CA ALA A 114 -39.82 58.99 11.79
C ALA A 114 -38.62 58.51 12.61
N GLU A 115 -38.54 58.89 13.89
CA GLU A 115 -37.47 58.46 14.79
C GLU A 115 -37.60 56.97 15.17
N THR A 116 -38.82 56.47 15.29
CA THR A 116 -39.10 55.04 15.52
C THR A 116 -38.63 54.18 14.34
N SER A 117 -38.82 54.66 13.11
CA SER A 117 -38.31 54.00 11.90
C SER A 117 -36.77 53.95 11.90
N LYS A 118 -36.10 55.07 12.22
CA LYS A 118 -34.63 55.14 12.32
C LYS A 118 -34.09 54.21 13.40
N GLY A 119 -34.69 54.22 14.59
CA GLY A 119 -34.30 53.32 15.68
C GLY A 119 -34.46 51.85 15.29
N THR A 120 -35.60 51.49 14.69
CA THR A 120 -35.85 50.13 14.22
C THR A 120 -34.83 49.70 13.16
N ALA A 121 -34.49 50.58 12.21
CA ALA A 121 -33.48 50.28 11.19
C ALA A 121 -32.10 49.97 11.82
N LEU A 122 -31.64 50.82 12.74
CA LEU A 122 -30.36 50.61 13.44
C LEU A 122 -30.34 49.30 14.24
N ALA A 123 -31.45 48.97 14.91
CA ALA A 123 -31.57 47.72 15.66
C ALA A 123 -31.54 46.49 14.76
N MET A 124 -32.26 46.51 13.63
CA MET A 124 -32.26 45.40 12.68
C MET A 124 -30.88 45.25 12.01
N THR A 125 -30.20 46.35 11.72
CA THR A 125 -28.82 46.31 11.22
C THR A 125 -27.84 45.74 12.24
N ALA A 126 -27.99 46.06 13.53
CA ALA A 126 -27.22 45.41 14.59
C ALA A 126 -27.44 43.89 14.59
N CYS A 127 -28.68 43.43 14.42
CA CYS A 127 -28.99 42.00 14.33
C CYS A 127 -28.34 41.36 13.10
N MET A 128 -28.34 42.04 11.94
CA MET A 128 -27.63 41.58 10.74
C MET A 128 -26.11 41.51 10.95
N MET A 129 -25.53 42.41 11.75
CA MET A 129 -24.11 42.33 12.13
C MET A 129 -23.80 41.12 13.02
N TYR A 130 -24.70 40.74 13.94
CA TYR A 130 -24.57 39.49 14.70
C TYR A 130 -24.64 38.26 13.79
N VAL A 131 -25.53 38.27 12.80
CA VAL A 131 -25.60 37.19 11.80
C VAL A 131 -24.31 37.12 10.98
N MET A 132 -23.80 38.26 10.51
CA MET A 132 -22.55 38.36 9.76
C MET A 132 -21.35 37.71 10.47
N ILE A 133 -21.25 37.85 11.80
CA ILE A 133 -20.14 37.29 12.59
C ILE A 133 -20.35 35.83 13.01
N GLY A 134 -21.35 35.14 12.46
CA GLY A 134 -21.65 33.74 12.82
C GLY A 134 -22.25 33.57 14.22
N LYS A 135 -22.90 34.62 14.74
CA LYS A 135 -23.72 34.58 15.96
C LYS A 135 -25.20 34.76 15.60
N GLU A 136 -25.68 34.00 14.62
CA GLU A 136 -27.02 34.14 14.07
C GLU A 136 -28.12 33.91 15.10
N ALA A 137 -27.94 32.97 16.04
CA ALA A 137 -28.89 32.71 17.11
C ALA A 137 -29.06 33.93 18.03
N ASP A 138 -27.95 34.59 18.40
CA ASP A 138 -27.97 35.82 19.21
C ASP A 138 -28.60 36.97 18.43
N GLY A 139 -28.28 37.09 17.13
CA GLY A 139 -28.86 38.10 16.24
C GLY A 139 -30.38 37.99 16.13
N PHE A 140 -30.90 36.80 15.87
CA PHE A 140 -32.34 36.55 15.80
C PHE A 140 -33.02 36.69 17.16
N TYR A 141 -32.38 36.25 18.24
CA TYR A 141 -32.90 36.43 19.60
C TYR A 141 -33.02 37.90 19.98
N LYS A 142 -31.97 38.71 19.72
CA LYS A 142 -31.98 40.16 19.97
C LYS A 142 -33.02 40.88 19.12
N ALA A 143 -33.23 40.46 17.86
CA ALA A 143 -34.30 41.01 17.03
C ALA A 143 -35.69 40.77 17.65
N ARG A 144 -35.98 39.54 18.08
CA ARG A 144 -37.25 39.22 18.77
C ARG A 144 -37.40 39.99 20.08
N GLY A 145 -36.35 40.07 20.88
CA GLY A 145 -36.33 40.84 22.13
C GLY A 145 -36.65 42.31 21.91
N PHE A 146 -35.99 42.94 20.94
CA PHE A 146 -36.22 44.33 20.56
C PHE A 146 -37.67 44.59 20.12
N VAL A 147 -38.23 43.72 19.27
CA VAL A 147 -39.63 43.83 18.83
C VAL A 147 -40.59 43.70 20.00
N ALA A 148 -40.35 42.75 20.92
CA ALA A 148 -41.18 42.54 22.09
C ALA A 148 -41.13 43.72 23.07
N GLU A 149 -39.94 44.24 23.36
CA GLU A 149 -39.73 45.38 24.27
C GLU A 149 -40.29 46.70 23.74
N HIS A 150 -40.39 46.84 22.42
CA HIS A 150 -40.82 48.07 21.77
C HIS A 150 -42.11 47.94 20.94
N ALA A 151 -42.88 46.86 21.14
CA ALA A 151 -44.14 46.60 20.44
C ALA A 151 -45.15 47.75 20.54
N SER A 152 -45.16 48.46 21.68
CA SER A 152 -46.05 49.61 21.90
C SER A 152 -45.68 50.86 21.07
N LYS A 153 -44.46 50.92 20.53
CA LYS A 153 -43.94 52.01 19.69
C LYS A 153 -43.93 51.64 18.20
N ILE A 154 -43.71 50.36 17.88
CA ILE A 154 -43.71 49.84 16.51
C ILE A 154 -45.16 49.59 16.05
N ARG A 155 -45.86 50.66 15.62
CA ARG A 155 -47.29 50.58 15.23
C ARG A 155 -47.54 50.66 13.73
N LEU A 156 -46.67 51.37 13.01
CA LEU A 156 -46.86 51.58 11.58
C LEU A 156 -46.52 50.31 10.79
N PRO A 157 -47.34 49.90 9.80
CA PRO A 157 -47.11 48.67 9.02
C PRO A 157 -45.72 48.59 8.38
N ALA A 158 -45.19 49.71 7.88
CA ALA A 158 -43.84 49.76 7.31
C ALA A 158 -42.74 49.50 8.35
N ILE A 159 -42.89 50.00 9.58
CA ILE A 159 -41.93 49.79 10.67
C ILE A 159 -42.07 48.37 11.23
N VAL A 160 -43.29 47.84 11.30
CA VAL A 160 -43.56 46.44 11.66
C VAL A 160 -42.84 45.51 10.67
N ARG A 161 -43.02 45.74 9.37
CA ARG A 161 -42.36 44.94 8.33
C ARG A 161 -40.83 45.01 8.42
N LEU A 162 -40.28 46.20 8.61
CA LEU A 162 -38.85 46.41 8.87
C LEU A 162 -38.35 45.57 10.05
N SER A 163 -39.10 45.56 11.14
CA SER A 163 -38.74 44.83 12.37
C SER A 163 -38.84 43.30 12.26
N GLN A 164 -39.60 42.81 11.27
CA GLN A 164 -39.82 41.38 11.02
C GLN A 164 -38.75 40.76 10.11
N ILE A 165 -37.91 41.57 9.44
CA ILE A 165 -36.91 41.07 8.47
C ILE A 165 -36.04 39.94 9.07
N PRO A 166 -35.43 40.08 10.27
CA PRO A 166 -34.65 38.99 10.85
C PRO A 166 -35.47 37.72 11.13
N GLN A 167 -36.75 37.85 11.49
CA GLN A 167 -37.64 36.70 11.74
C GLN A 167 -38.01 35.98 10.44
N MET A 168 -38.25 36.76 9.36
CA MET A 168 -38.48 36.19 8.02
C MET A 168 -37.25 35.42 7.54
N LEU A 169 -36.05 35.96 7.76
CA LEU A 169 -34.79 35.32 7.44
C LEU A 169 -34.57 34.04 8.26
N GLU A 170 -34.81 34.09 9.57
CA GLU A 170 -34.72 32.93 10.47
C GLU A 170 -35.69 31.82 10.03
N SER A 171 -36.95 32.17 9.76
CA SER A 171 -37.95 31.23 9.28
C SER A 171 -37.51 30.58 7.97
N ALA A 172 -36.98 31.36 7.02
CA ALA A 172 -36.50 30.84 5.75
C ALA A 172 -35.33 29.85 5.94
N VAL A 173 -34.41 30.14 6.87
CA VAL A 173 -33.29 29.26 7.23
C VAL A 173 -33.75 27.97 7.92
N GLN A 174 -34.74 28.07 8.81
CA GLN A 174 -35.28 26.91 9.52
C GLN A 174 -36.10 26.00 8.61
N SER A 175 -36.90 26.58 7.71
CA SER A 175 -37.72 25.84 6.76
C SER A 175 -36.97 25.46 5.47
N VAL A 176 -35.72 25.90 5.30
CA VAL A 176 -34.91 25.76 4.08
C VAL A 176 -35.71 26.15 2.83
N ASN A 177 -36.38 27.29 2.89
CA ASN A 177 -37.27 27.77 1.82
C ASN A 177 -36.66 28.98 1.11
N ILE A 178 -36.21 28.78 -0.14
CA ILE A 178 -35.55 29.81 -0.96
C ILE A 178 -36.51 30.93 -1.35
N GLU A 179 -37.79 30.65 -1.60
CA GLU A 179 -38.79 31.68 -1.94
C GLU A 179 -39.06 32.60 -0.75
N SER A 180 -39.15 32.00 0.45
CA SER A 180 -39.27 32.75 1.70
C SER A 180 -38.02 33.61 1.95
N PHE A 181 -36.84 33.06 1.66
CA PHE A 181 -35.59 33.82 1.73
C PHE A 181 -35.55 34.98 0.73
N ALA A 182 -35.90 34.76 -0.54
CA ALA A 182 -35.92 35.80 -1.56
C ALA A 182 -36.88 36.95 -1.21
N THR A 183 -38.00 36.62 -0.55
CA THR A 183 -38.95 37.63 -0.03
C THR A 183 -38.33 38.44 1.11
N ALA A 184 -37.65 37.78 2.05
CA ALA A 184 -36.99 38.41 3.18
C ALA A 184 -35.77 39.25 2.75
N GLU A 185 -35.01 38.76 1.78
CA GLU A 185 -33.89 39.45 1.15
C GLU A 185 -34.36 40.73 0.44
N ASN A 186 -35.42 40.64 -0.37
CA ASN A 186 -36.00 41.82 -1.00
C ASN A 186 -36.45 42.86 0.03
N ALA A 187 -37.07 42.44 1.14
CA ALA A 187 -37.43 43.35 2.22
C ALA A 187 -36.19 44.01 2.86
N ALA A 188 -35.12 43.25 3.11
CA ALA A 188 -33.86 43.80 3.62
C ALA A 188 -33.22 44.81 2.65
N VAL A 189 -33.19 44.53 1.35
CA VAL A 189 -32.58 45.42 0.36
C VAL A 189 -33.44 46.66 0.12
N THR A 190 -34.76 46.51 0.00
CA THR A 190 -35.64 47.62 -0.38
C THR A 190 -36.09 48.47 0.81
N GLU A 191 -36.33 47.87 1.98
CA GLU A 191 -36.91 48.56 3.13
C GLU A 191 -35.83 48.91 4.17
N LEU A 192 -34.99 47.96 4.57
CA LEU A 192 -33.96 48.21 5.59
C LEU A 192 -32.88 49.17 5.10
N LYS A 193 -32.35 49.01 3.88
CA LYS A 193 -31.37 49.97 3.35
C LYS A 193 -31.98 51.36 3.10
N ALA A 194 -33.23 51.44 2.64
CA ALA A 194 -33.91 52.72 2.48
C ALA A 194 -34.13 53.43 3.83
N ALA A 195 -34.51 52.67 4.87
CA ALA A 195 -34.62 53.18 6.24
C ALA A 195 -33.25 53.64 6.78
N LEU A 196 -32.16 52.91 6.51
CA LEU A 196 -30.81 53.35 6.84
C LEU A 196 -30.40 54.65 6.14
N ALA A 197 -30.70 54.79 4.84
CA ALA A 197 -30.42 56.01 4.08
C ALA A 197 -31.16 57.22 4.68
N SER A 198 -32.47 57.06 4.97
CA SER A 198 -33.27 58.12 5.62
C SER A 198 -32.83 58.45 7.06
N SER A 199 -32.12 57.54 7.73
CA SER A 199 -31.52 57.76 9.05
C SER A 199 -30.11 58.39 9.02
N ASN A 200 -29.62 58.76 7.83
CA ASN A 200 -28.23 59.16 7.60
C ASN A 200 -27.21 58.11 8.10
N SER A 201 -27.53 56.82 7.97
CA SER A 201 -26.72 55.70 8.48
C SER A 201 -26.38 54.71 7.36
N GLN A 202 -26.28 55.19 6.12
CA GLN A 202 -26.00 54.39 4.93
C GLN A 202 -24.67 53.61 5.00
N GLU A 203 -23.74 54.07 5.83
CA GLU A 203 -22.44 53.44 6.08
C GLU A 203 -22.55 52.00 6.58
N PHE A 204 -23.66 51.65 7.24
CA PHE A 204 -23.90 50.30 7.74
C PHE A 204 -24.59 49.37 6.73
N SER A 205 -25.04 49.88 5.57
CA SER A 205 -25.72 49.07 4.55
C SER A 205 -24.88 47.88 4.08
N LYS A 206 -23.55 48.04 4.03
CA LYS A 206 -22.61 46.97 3.66
C LYS A 206 -22.64 45.78 4.63
N TYR A 207 -22.95 46.01 5.91
CA TYR A 207 -23.05 44.92 6.90
C TYR A 207 -24.39 44.19 6.81
N VAL A 208 -25.44 44.86 6.34
CA VAL A 208 -26.70 44.20 5.98
C VAL A 208 -26.44 43.22 4.82
N ASP A 209 -25.69 43.65 3.80
CA ASP A 209 -25.31 42.78 2.67
C ASP A 209 -24.49 41.56 3.14
N LYS A 210 -23.42 41.79 3.89
CA LYS A 210 -22.60 40.69 4.44
C LYS A 210 -23.43 39.74 5.33
N GLY A 211 -24.39 40.28 6.09
CA GLY A 211 -25.32 39.46 6.87
C GLY A 211 -26.25 38.61 6.00
N LEU A 212 -26.77 39.16 4.90
CA LEU A 212 -27.56 38.39 3.92
C LEU A 212 -26.72 37.33 3.22
N ASP A 213 -25.47 37.64 2.87
CA ASP A 213 -24.52 36.68 2.28
C ASP A 213 -24.32 35.48 3.22
N MET A 214 -24.07 35.72 4.50
CA MET A 214 -23.96 34.67 5.52
C MET A 214 -25.23 33.81 5.61
N ILE A 215 -26.41 34.42 5.50
CA ILE A 215 -27.67 33.67 5.50
C ILE A 215 -27.82 32.81 4.24
N ARG A 216 -27.36 33.29 3.07
CA ARG A 216 -27.30 32.46 1.85
C ARG A 216 -26.37 31.27 2.04
N GLU A 217 -25.22 31.46 2.70
CA GLU A 217 -24.29 30.37 3.04
C GLU A 217 -24.92 29.36 4.01
N LEU A 218 -25.60 29.82 5.06
CA LEU A 218 -26.34 28.96 5.99
C LEU A 218 -27.44 28.15 5.30
N LEU A 219 -28.16 28.76 4.35
CA LEU A 219 -29.16 28.08 3.53
C LEU A 219 -28.55 27.03 2.62
N ARG A 220 -27.45 27.36 1.94
CA ARG A 220 -26.70 26.41 1.10
C ARG A 220 -26.16 25.24 1.92
N GLY A 221 -25.63 25.50 3.11
CA GLY A 221 -25.12 24.45 4.01
C GLY A 221 -26.21 23.51 4.53
N LYS A 222 -27.47 23.96 4.60
CA LYS A 222 -28.62 23.13 4.99
C LYS A 222 -29.35 22.47 3.82
N LEU A 223 -29.03 22.86 2.59
CA LEU A 223 -29.66 22.30 1.40
C LEU A 223 -29.11 20.89 1.15
N LYS A 224 -29.95 19.89 1.40
CA LYS A 224 -29.64 18.49 1.14
C LYS A 224 -29.85 18.19 -0.35
N VAL A 225 -28.77 18.12 -1.11
CA VAL A 225 -28.81 17.80 -2.54
C VAL A 225 -28.74 16.29 -2.78
N PRO A 226 -29.57 15.72 -3.67
CA PRO A 226 -29.46 14.33 -4.10
C PRO A 226 -28.20 14.13 -4.95
N LYS A 227 -27.60 12.94 -4.87
CA LYS A 227 -26.42 12.58 -5.69
C LYS A 227 -26.56 11.14 -6.17
N LEU A 228 -27.04 10.97 -7.39
CA LEU A 228 -27.20 9.65 -7.99
C LEU A 228 -25.89 9.14 -8.61
N SER A 229 -25.57 7.89 -8.36
CA SER A 229 -24.56 7.13 -9.09
C SER A 229 -25.21 5.92 -9.74
N SER A 230 -24.94 5.67 -11.02
CA SER A 230 -25.52 4.55 -11.75
C SER A 230 -24.44 3.63 -12.29
N GLN A 231 -24.65 2.31 -12.14
CA GLN A 231 -23.78 1.27 -12.65
C GLN A 231 -24.57 0.34 -13.56
N LEU A 232 -24.09 0.18 -14.79
CA LEU A 232 -24.62 -0.79 -15.75
C LEU A 232 -23.85 -2.11 -15.58
N VAL A 233 -24.58 -3.18 -15.31
CA VAL A 233 -24.07 -4.54 -15.16
C VAL A 233 -24.53 -5.34 -16.38
N LEU A 234 -23.57 -5.63 -17.24
CA LEU A 234 -23.74 -6.47 -18.43
C LEU A 234 -23.32 -7.91 -18.12
N PRO A 235 -24.00 -8.92 -18.68
CA PRO A 235 -23.53 -10.29 -18.60
C PRO A 235 -22.27 -10.48 -19.45
N ASN A 236 -21.29 -11.20 -18.92
CA ASN A 236 -20.11 -11.65 -19.66
C ASN A 236 -20.45 -12.94 -20.40
N ASP A 237 -20.03 -13.08 -21.66
CA ASP A 237 -20.16 -14.30 -22.48
C ASP A 237 -21.61 -14.71 -22.81
N VAL A 238 -22.22 -14.00 -23.77
CA VAL A 238 -23.58 -14.22 -24.25
C VAL A 238 -23.62 -14.56 -25.73
N THR A 239 -24.54 -15.47 -26.09
CA THR A 239 -24.70 -15.92 -27.47
C THR A 239 -25.92 -15.30 -28.14
N PHE A 240 -25.95 -15.33 -29.48
CA PHE A 240 -27.09 -14.82 -30.26
C PHE A 240 -28.40 -15.57 -30.01
N THR A 241 -28.36 -16.80 -29.48
CA THR A 241 -29.52 -17.67 -29.32
C THR A 241 -30.19 -17.55 -27.94
N GLU A 242 -29.46 -17.06 -26.93
CA GLU A 242 -29.91 -17.01 -25.54
C GLU A 242 -30.54 -15.66 -25.16
N GLU A 243 -31.45 -15.71 -24.19
CA GLU A 243 -32.01 -14.53 -23.55
C GLU A 243 -31.14 -14.18 -22.34
N PHE A 244 -30.73 -12.91 -22.22
CA PHE A 244 -29.79 -12.51 -21.19
C PHE A 244 -30.25 -11.25 -20.43
N PRO A 245 -30.08 -11.23 -19.08
CA PRO A 245 -30.49 -10.10 -18.27
C PRO A 245 -29.40 -9.02 -18.25
N VAL A 246 -29.79 -7.78 -18.50
CA VAL A 246 -28.99 -6.57 -18.26
C VAL A 246 -29.58 -5.83 -17.06
N ARG A 247 -28.73 -5.39 -16.14
CA ARG A 247 -29.16 -4.72 -14.91
C ARG A 247 -28.53 -3.34 -14.79
N VAL A 248 -29.30 -2.35 -14.36
CA VAL A 248 -28.78 -1.06 -13.90
C VAL A 248 -29.10 -0.90 -12.42
N VAL A 249 -28.07 -0.59 -11.65
CA VAL A 249 -28.14 -0.26 -10.23
C VAL A 249 -27.96 1.25 -10.11
N ILE A 250 -28.98 1.93 -9.59
CA ILE A 250 -28.96 3.39 -9.34
C ILE A 250 -28.95 3.59 -7.83
N LYS A 251 -27.90 4.21 -7.30
CA LYS A 251 -27.76 4.49 -5.87
C LYS A 251 -27.86 5.98 -5.61
N ASN A 252 -28.72 6.38 -4.68
CA ASN A 252 -28.70 7.75 -4.15
C ASN A 252 -27.66 7.85 -3.03
N SER A 253 -26.50 8.40 -3.34
CA SER A 253 -25.41 8.65 -2.39
C SER A 253 -25.48 10.04 -1.73
N GLY A 254 -26.45 10.87 -2.12
CA GLY A 254 -26.62 12.21 -1.56
C GLY A 254 -27.49 12.22 -0.30
N ASP A 255 -27.44 13.33 0.42
CA ASP A 255 -28.26 13.55 1.62
C ASP A 255 -29.70 13.95 1.27
N GLY A 256 -29.95 14.35 0.01
CA GLY A 256 -31.25 14.75 -0.51
C GLY A 256 -32.07 13.60 -1.08
N GLU A 257 -33.40 13.73 -0.97
CA GLU A 257 -34.33 12.84 -1.64
C GLU A 257 -34.40 13.18 -3.13
N THR A 258 -34.36 12.16 -3.98
CA THR A 258 -34.59 12.31 -5.41
C THR A 258 -36.08 12.21 -5.69
N LEU A 259 -36.64 13.19 -6.41
CA LEU A 259 -38.05 13.22 -6.80
C LEU A 259 -38.20 12.90 -8.29
N ASN A 260 -39.27 12.18 -8.65
CA ASN A 260 -39.64 11.88 -10.05
C ASN A 260 -38.48 11.36 -10.91
N LEU A 261 -37.81 10.31 -10.42
CA LEU A 261 -36.73 9.65 -11.14
C LEU A 261 -37.31 8.90 -12.35
N SER A 262 -37.00 9.35 -13.57
CA SER A 262 -37.29 8.66 -14.82
C SER A 262 -36.03 7.93 -15.30
N VAL A 263 -36.16 6.67 -15.72
CA VAL A 263 -35.07 5.83 -16.24
C VAL A 263 -35.51 5.23 -17.55
N GLU A 264 -34.73 5.43 -18.62
CA GLU A 264 -35.01 4.97 -19.97
C GLU A 264 -33.86 4.16 -20.56
N TRP A 265 -34.18 3.02 -21.16
CA TRP A 265 -33.25 2.14 -21.85
C TRP A 265 -33.14 2.49 -23.34
N HIS A 266 -31.92 2.85 -23.75
CA HIS A 266 -31.53 3.04 -25.14
C HIS A 266 -30.68 1.84 -25.59
N LEU A 267 -31.28 1.03 -26.47
CA LEU A 267 -30.69 -0.20 -27.02
C LEU A 267 -30.33 0.02 -28.49
N ASP A 268 -29.21 -0.54 -28.92
CA ASP A 268 -28.72 -0.47 -30.31
C ASP A 268 -29.58 -1.30 -31.29
N GLU A 269 -29.46 -1.00 -32.58
CA GLU A 269 -30.21 -1.66 -33.66
C GLU A 269 -29.81 -3.14 -33.80
N GLY A 270 -30.61 -4.02 -33.21
CA GLY A 270 -30.42 -5.48 -33.26
C GLY A 270 -30.69 -6.20 -31.93
N LEU A 271 -30.94 -5.48 -30.84
CA LEU A 271 -31.39 -6.06 -29.58
C LEU A 271 -32.91 -5.87 -29.42
N THR A 272 -33.63 -6.96 -29.14
CA THR A 272 -35.05 -6.95 -28.81
C THR A 272 -35.26 -7.12 -27.31
N LEU A 273 -36.18 -6.32 -26.77
CA LEU A 273 -36.64 -6.40 -25.40
C LEU A 273 -37.62 -7.59 -25.28
N VAL A 274 -37.26 -8.62 -24.52
CA VAL A 274 -38.14 -9.78 -24.29
C VAL A 274 -38.98 -9.59 -23.04
N SER A 275 -38.38 -9.08 -21.96
CA SER A 275 -39.10 -8.76 -20.73
C SER A 275 -38.48 -7.57 -19.98
N GLY A 276 -39.33 -6.83 -19.26
CA GLY A 276 -38.96 -5.62 -18.53
C GLY A 276 -39.61 -4.35 -19.12
N GLU A 277 -39.53 -3.26 -18.36
CA GLU A 277 -40.04 -1.95 -18.79
C GLU A 277 -38.90 -1.15 -19.43
N ARG A 278 -39.14 -0.65 -20.66
CA ARG A 278 -38.18 0.20 -21.38
C ARG A 278 -37.99 1.57 -20.70
N ALA A 279 -39.01 2.04 -20.01
CA ALA A 279 -38.98 3.26 -19.21
C ALA A 279 -39.64 2.98 -17.85
N LYS A 280 -38.99 3.38 -16.76
CA LYS A 280 -39.49 3.23 -15.39
C LYS A 280 -39.44 4.58 -14.69
N THR A 281 -40.55 4.97 -14.08
CA THR A 281 -40.64 6.18 -13.26
C THR A 281 -40.83 5.81 -11.79
N VAL A 282 -40.05 6.44 -10.92
CA VAL A 282 -40.11 6.26 -9.47
C VAL A 282 -40.32 7.63 -8.84
N ASN A 283 -41.41 7.75 -8.07
CA ASN A 283 -41.82 9.03 -7.49
C ASN A 283 -40.78 9.59 -6.51
N THR A 284 -40.14 8.72 -5.71
CA THR A 284 -39.17 9.12 -4.70
C THR A 284 -38.09 8.05 -4.52
N LEU A 285 -36.81 8.43 -4.52
CA LEU A 285 -35.69 7.59 -4.08
C LEU A 285 -35.02 8.24 -2.84
N PRO A 286 -35.23 7.69 -1.64
CA PRO A 286 -34.62 8.17 -0.41
C PRO A 286 -33.09 8.18 -0.42
N PRO A 287 -32.45 8.95 0.46
CA PRO A 287 -31.01 8.93 0.67
C PRO A 287 -30.52 7.51 1.00
N SER A 288 -29.37 7.13 0.44
CA SER A 288 -28.71 5.82 0.64
C SER A 288 -29.47 4.59 0.13
N GLU A 289 -30.61 4.76 -0.53
CA GLU A 289 -31.32 3.65 -1.17
C GLU A 289 -30.83 3.36 -2.60
N THR A 290 -31.02 2.11 -3.01
CA THR A 290 -30.66 1.59 -4.32
C THR A 290 -31.89 1.16 -5.09
N LEU A 291 -32.02 1.62 -6.33
CA LEU A 291 -33.00 1.16 -7.29
C LEU A 291 -32.34 0.22 -8.29
N ASP A 292 -32.80 -1.04 -8.27
CA ASP A 292 -32.38 -2.05 -9.23
C ASP A 292 -33.44 -2.18 -10.33
N THR A 293 -33.03 -1.96 -11.58
CA THR A 293 -33.88 -2.17 -12.75
C THR A 293 -33.21 -3.16 -13.68
N SER A 294 -33.91 -4.25 -14.00
CA SER A 294 -33.41 -5.33 -14.85
C SER A 294 -34.30 -5.48 -16.08
N VAL A 295 -33.67 -5.72 -17.22
CA VAL A 295 -34.31 -5.97 -18.51
C VAL A 295 -33.71 -7.24 -19.11
N VAL A 296 -34.53 -8.07 -19.75
CA VAL A 296 -34.04 -9.25 -20.50
C VAL A 296 -34.06 -8.93 -21.99
N LEU A 297 -32.91 -9.11 -22.62
CA LEU A 297 -32.67 -8.82 -24.03
C LEU A 297 -32.40 -10.11 -24.82
N LYS A 298 -32.66 -10.05 -26.13
CA LYS A 298 -32.33 -11.10 -27.09
C LYS A 298 -31.82 -10.46 -28.38
N SER A 299 -30.95 -11.16 -29.11
CA SER A 299 -30.57 -10.74 -30.46
C SER A 299 -31.73 -10.93 -31.44
N ALA A 300 -32.01 -9.90 -32.25
CA ALA A 300 -32.88 -9.97 -33.41
C ALA A 300 -32.16 -10.42 -34.69
N GLN A 301 -30.82 -10.47 -34.66
CA GLN A 301 -29.98 -10.81 -35.80
C GLN A 301 -29.56 -12.29 -35.75
N PRO A 302 -29.42 -12.96 -36.91
CA PRO A 302 -28.93 -14.33 -37.00
C PRO A 302 -27.47 -14.44 -36.51
N LEU A 303 -27.00 -15.67 -36.29
CA LEU A 303 -25.62 -16.01 -35.93
C LEU A 303 -24.63 -15.38 -36.93
N VAL A 304 -23.88 -14.37 -36.49
CA VAL A 304 -22.87 -13.67 -37.28
C VAL A 304 -21.65 -13.44 -36.40
N GLY A 305 -20.80 -14.46 -36.27
CA GLY A 305 -19.44 -14.36 -35.72
C GLY A 305 -19.37 -13.68 -34.36
N GLU A 306 -18.86 -12.45 -34.37
CA GLU A 306 -18.74 -11.57 -33.21
C GLU A 306 -19.34 -10.20 -33.56
N LYS A 307 -20.26 -9.72 -32.73
CA LYS A 307 -20.85 -8.39 -32.88
C LYS A 307 -20.98 -7.67 -31.56
N GLU A 308 -20.56 -6.42 -31.57
CA GLU A 308 -20.66 -5.50 -30.44
C GLU A 308 -21.96 -4.71 -30.52
N PHE A 309 -22.68 -4.62 -29.41
CA PHE A 309 -23.89 -3.83 -29.26
C PHE A 309 -23.72 -2.83 -28.12
N SER A 310 -24.16 -1.60 -28.32
CA SER A 310 -24.14 -0.59 -27.26
C SER A 310 -25.44 -0.60 -26.45
N VAL A 311 -25.30 -0.68 -25.13
CA VAL A 311 -26.42 -0.50 -24.19
C VAL A 311 -26.19 0.77 -23.39
N LEU A 312 -27.18 1.66 -23.42
CA LEU A 312 -27.15 2.92 -22.71
C LEU A 312 -28.41 3.09 -21.87
N VAL A 313 -28.25 3.56 -20.63
CA VAL A 313 -29.38 3.97 -19.80
C VAL A 313 -29.26 5.45 -19.49
N ARG A 314 -30.32 6.19 -19.76
CA ARG A 314 -30.45 7.60 -19.43
C ARG A 314 -31.52 7.76 -18.37
N GLY A 315 -31.32 8.69 -17.46
CA GLY A 315 -32.39 9.06 -16.55
C GLY A 315 -32.37 10.53 -16.23
N SER A 316 -33.51 11.02 -15.77
CA SER A 316 -33.67 12.36 -15.24
C SER A 316 -34.32 12.31 -13.86
N TYR A 317 -34.01 13.29 -13.02
CA TYR A 317 -34.58 13.42 -11.69
C TYR A 317 -34.68 14.86 -11.26
N TRP A 318 -35.52 15.09 -10.26
CA TRP A 318 -35.80 16.40 -9.69
C TRP A 318 -35.28 16.46 -8.26
N ASP A 319 -34.70 17.60 -7.89
CA ASP A 319 -34.43 17.94 -6.49
C ASP A 319 -35.67 18.61 -5.85
N LYS A 320 -35.70 18.76 -4.52
CA LYS A 320 -36.70 19.53 -3.75
C LYS A 320 -36.85 20.97 -4.22
N LEU A 321 -35.86 21.49 -4.97
CA LEU A 321 -35.89 22.80 -5.62
C LEU A 321 -36.50 22.79 -7.03
N ASN A 322 -37.14 21.69 -7.44
CA ASN A 322 -37.65 21.49 -8.81
C ASN A 322 -36.60 21.72 -9.90
N THR A 323 -35.32 21.49 -9.58
CA THR A 323 -34.25 21.52 -10.58
C THR A 323 -34.13 20.14 -11.19
N GLU A 324 -34.21 20.05 -12.51
CA GLU A 324 -34.04 18.81 -13.26
C GLU A 324 -32.55 18.52 -13.49
N TYR A 325 -32.14 17.31 -13.18
CA TYR A 325 -30.82 16.77 -13.41
C TYR A 325 -30.92 15.52 -14.28
N SER A 326 -29.94 15.29 -15.13
CA SER A 326 -29.84 14.07 -15.93
C SER A 326 -28.59 13.28 -15.55
N PHE A 327 -28.67 11.96 -15.69
CA PHE A 327 -27.55 11.06 -15.53
C PHE A 327 -27.55 10.00 -16.62
N GLN A 328 -26.39 9.42 -16.85
CA GLN A 328 -26.18 8.40 -17.87
C GLN A 328 -25.35 7.25 -17.29
N ALA A 329 -25.82 6.03 -17.49
CA ALA A 329 -25.09 4.79 -17.21
C ALA A 329 -24.70 4.14 -18.54
N GLY A 330 -23.39 4.06 -18.82
CA GLY A 330 -22.88 3.55 -20.09
C GLY A 330 -22.48 4.64 -21.09
N PRO A 331 -21.95 4.28 -22.27
CA PRO A 331 -22.26 3.07 -23.02
C PRO A 331 -21.55 1.83 -22.50
N GLY A 332 -22.31 0.77 -22.24
CA GLY A 332 -21.74 -0.55 -22.02
C GLY A 332 -21.75 -1.32 -23.33
N THR A 333 -20.57 -1.79 -23.76
CA THR A 333 -20.45 -2.62 -24.96
C THR A 333 -20.72 -4.08 -24.59
N LEU A 334 -21.76 -4.65 -25.17
CA LEU A 334 -22.08 -6.06 -25.07
C LEU A 334 -21.56 -6.78 -26.31
N VAL A 335 -20.73 -7.79 -26.12
CA VAL A 335 -20.21 -8.61 -27.23
C VAL A 335 -21.00 -9.90 -27.31
N LEU A 336 -21.74 -10.10 -28.40
CA LEU A 336 -22.41 -11.36 -28.70
C LEU A 336 -21.53 -12.20 -29.64
N ARG A 337 -21.41 -13.49 -29.31
CA ARG A 337 -20.63 -14.47 -30.09
C ARG A 337 -21.47 -15.68 -30.48
N ASP A 338 -21.05 -16.40 -31.52
CA ASP A 338 -21.73 -17.62 -31.99
C ASP A 338 -21.63 -18.80 -31.01
N TYR A 339 -20.62 -18.80 -30.14
CA TYR A 339 -20.35 -19.85 -29.15
C TYR A 339 -19.93 -19.27 -27.81
N LYS A 340 -20.12 -20.04 -26.73
CA LYS A 340 -19.69 -19.67 -25.38
C LYS A 340 -18.19 -19.86 -25.24
N VAL A 341 -17.47 -18.76 -24.98
CA VAL A 341 -16.01 -18.80 -24.78
C VAL A 341 -15.66 -19.53 -23.50
N SER A 342 -16.48 -19.41 -22.46
CA SER A 342 -16.39 -20.22 -21.24
C SER A 342 -16.33 -21.72 -21.53
N GLN A 343 -17.23 -22.24 -22.37
CA GLN A 343 -17.25 -23.67 -22.72
C GLN A 343 -16.02 -24.10 -23.53
N GLN A 344 -15.54 -23.26 -24.45
CA GLN A 344 -14.31 -23.55 -25.18
C GLN A 344 -13.11 -23.57 -24.24
N LEU A 345 -12.98 -22.57 -23.35
CA LEU A 345 -11.88 -22.49 -22.39
C LEU A 345 -11.92 -23.64 -21.38
N THR A 346 -13.10 -24.12 -20.96
CA THR A 346 -13.19 -25.32 -20.11
C THR A 346 -12.65 -26.55 -20.84
N ARG A 347 -13.02 -26.73 -22.11
CA ARG A 347 -12.52 -27.85 -22.91
C ARG A 347 -11.01 -27.77 -23.14
N ASP A 348 -10.50 -26.59 -23.45
CA ASP A 348 -9.06 -26.36 -23.61
C ASP A 348 -8.32 -26.60 -22.29
N ALA A 349 -8.90 -26.18 -21.16
CA ALA A 349 -8.35 -26.45 -19.85
C ALA A 349 -8.27 -27.94 -19.53
N ASP A 350 -9.32 -28.71 -19.84
CA ASP A 350 -9.34 -30.16 -19.61
C ASP A 350 -8.30 -30.89 -20.49
N LEU A 351 -8.13 -30.46 -21.74
CA LEU A 351 -7.09 -30.99 -22.61
C LEU A 351 -5.69 -30.70 -22.06
N THR A 352 -5.43 -29.46 -21.65
CA THR A 352 -4.14 -29.06 -21.07
C THR A 352 -3.86 -29.78 -19.75
N ASP A 353 -4.85 -29.92 -18.86
CA ASP A 353 -4.73 -30.65 -17.59
C ASP A 353 -4.35 -32.12 -17.85
N GLY A 354 -4.96 -32.76 -18.84
CA GLY A 354 -4.59 -34.11 -19.28
C GLY A 354 -3.14 -34.21 -19.77
N ARG A 355 -2.66 -33.24 -20.57
CA ARG A 355 -1.28 -33.20 -21.06
C ARG A 355 -0.27 -33.01 -19.92
N VAL A 356 -0.56 -32.13 -18.97
CA VAL A 356 0.27 -31.91 -17.78
C VAL A 356 0.36 -33.17 -16.92
N GLY A 357 -0.74 -33.92 -16.81
CA GLY A 357 -0.75 -35.23 -16.14
C GLY A 357 0.20 -36.23 -16.80
N LEU A 358 0.14 -36.38 -18.12
CA LEU A 358 1.04 -37.26 -18.88
C LEU A 358 2.51 -36.82 -18.79
N LEU A 359 2.77 -35.51 -18.78
CA LEU A 359 4.11 -34.96 -18.64
C LEU A 359 4.74 -35.35 -17.28
N LYS A 360 3.94 -35.39 -16.21
CA LYS A 360 4.40 -35.83 -14.89
C LYS A 360 4.95 -37.26 -14.94
N GLU A 361 4.20 -38.17 -15.56
CA GLU A 361 4.61 -39.57 -15.74
C GLU A 361 5.88 -39.67 -16.60
N ALA A 362 5.99 -38.87 -17.66
CA ALA A 362 7.17 -38.83 -18.53
C ALA A 362 8.43 -38.34 -17.80
N ILE A 363 8.30 -37.32 -16.92
CA ILE A 363 9.40 -36.82 -16.09
C ILE A 363 9.86 -37.88 -15.09
N GLU A 364 8.93 -38.55 -14.41
CA GLU A 364 9.23 -39.60 -13.44
C GLU A 364 9.94 -40.80 -14.08
N ALA A 365 9.66 -41.09 -15.35
CA ALA A 365 10.33 -42.12 -16.13
C ALA A 365 11.69 -41.67 -16.74
N SER A 366 12.01 -40.38 -16.70
CA SER A 366 13.22 -39.82 -17.31
C SER A 366 14.44 -39.91 -16.38
N GLU A 367 15.65 -39.85 -16.96
CA GLU A 367 16.89 -39.75 -16.20
C GLU A 367 17.18 -38.33 -15.64
N LEU A 368 16.29 -37.36 -15.87
CA LEU A 368 16.43 -35.99 -15.39
C LEU A 368 16.27 -35.90 -13.85
N GLU A 369 16.56 -34.74 -13.28
CA GLU A 369 16.24 -34.47 -11.88
C GLU A 369 14.72 -34.31 -11.72
N VAL A 370 14.10 -35.34 -11.15
CA VAL A 370 12.64 -35.45 -11.05
C VAL A 370 12.05 -34.37 -10.13
N GLU A 371 12.68 -34.10 -8.98
CA GLU A 371 12.10 -33.25 -7.93
C GLU A 371 11.84 -31.79 -8.38
N PRO A 372 12.79 -31.07 -9.03
CA PRO A 372 12.52 -29.72 -9.53
C PRO A 372 11.44 -29.67 -10.61
N LEU A 373 11.44 -30.64 -11.54
CA LEU A 373 10.50 -30.69 -12.66
C LEU A 373 9.08 -31.03 -12.19
N VAL A 374 8.93 -31.99 -11.27
CA VAL A 374 7.64 -32.32 -10.66
C VAL A 374 7.07 -31.13 -9.90
N ARG A 375 7.89 -30.34 -9.21
CA ARG A 375 7.44 -29.12 -8.53
C ARG A 375 6.88 -28.07 -9.49
N ILE A 376 7.49 -27.93 -10.67
CA ILE A 376 6.99 -27.04 -11.73
C ILE A 376 5.65 -27.57 -12.24
N VAL A 377 5.55 -28.87 -12.52
CA VAL A 377 4.30 -29.52 -12.97
C VAL A 377 3.17 -29.38 -11.93
N ASP A 378 3.44 -29.57 -10.65
CA ASP A 378 2.44 -29.37 -9.59
C ASP A 378 1.94 -27.91 -9.53
N SER A 379 2.84 -26.95 -9.80
CA SER A 379 2.48 -25.52 -9.90
C SER A 379 1.63 -25.24 -11.14
N MET A 380 1.88 -25.93 -12.24
CA MET A 380 1.05 -25.87 -13.46
C MET A 380 -0.35 -26.43 -13.20
N ILE A 381 -0.47 -27.56 -12.51
CA ILE A 381 -1.78 -28.14 -12.10
C ILE A 381 -2.54 -27.14 -11.22
N ALA A 382 -1.88 -26.51 -10.25
CA ALA A 382 -2.50 -25.48 -9.41
C ALA A 382 -3.00 -24.28 -10.25
N THR A 383 -2.20 -23.85 -11.23
CA THR A 383 -2.56 -22.77 -12.15
C THR A 383 -3.77 -23.13 -13.03
N MET A 384 -3.86 -24.38 -13.48
CA MET A 384 -5.02 -24.88 -14.22
C MET A 384 -6.29 -24.93 -13.37
N ARG A 385 -6.19 -25.31 -12.09
CA ARG A 385 -7.32 -25.23 -11.14
C ARG A 385 -7.80 -23.80 -10.98
N GLN A 386 -6.88 -22.85 -10.80
CA GLN A 386 -7.23 -21.43 -10.72
C GLN A 386 -7.89 -20.94 -12.01
N SER A 387 -7.40 -21.37 -13.18
CA SER A 387 -8.03 -21.02 -14.46
C SER A 387 -9.47 -21.51 -14.56
N ARG A 388 -9.84 -22.65 -13.95
CA ARG A 388 -11.24 -23.11 -13.91
C ARG A 388 -12.10 -22.18 -13.06
N THR A 389 -11.59 -21.76 -11.90
CA THR A 389 -12.26 -20.76 -11.05
C THR A 389 -12.44 -19.44 -11.78
N ASP A 390 -11.41 -18.97 -12.49
CA ASP A 390 -11.49 -17.73 -13.28
C ASP A 390 -12.55 -17.83 -14.40
N ILE A 391 -12.75 -19.02 -15.01
CA ILE A 391 -13.84 -19.27 -15.98
C ILE A 391 -15.22 -19.22 -15.30
N GLU A 392 -15.35 -19.83 -14.13
CA GLU A 392 -16.61 -19.83 -13.36
C GLU A 392 -17.01 -18.43 -12.88
N GLU A 393 -16.02 -17.60 -12.52
CA GLU A 393 -16.22 -16.20 -12.11
C GLU A 393 -16.45 -15.24 -13.28
N GLY A 394 -16.19 -15.68 -14.52
CA GLY A 394 -16.41 -14.90 -15.74
C GLY A 394 -15.21 -14.06 -16.20
N ASP A 395 -14.03 -14.28 -15.62
CA ASP A 395 -12.75 -13.63 -15.96
C ASP A 395 -12.04 -14.36 -17.11
N LEU A 396 -12.69 -14.40 -18.26
CA LEU A 396 -12.29 -15.24 -19.40
C LEU A 396 -10.92 -14.90 -19.99
N ASP A 397 -10.51 -13.63 -19.97
CA ASP A 397 -9.21 -13.20 -20.49
C ASP A 397 -8.05 -13.70 -19.60
N LEU A 398 -8.24 -13.68 -18.27
CA LEU A 398 -7.27 -14.21 -17.32
C LEU A 398 -7.15 -15.73 -17.46
N ALA A 399 -8.28 -16.43 -17.57
CA ALA A 399 -8.30 -17.86 -17.81
C ALA A 399 -7.56 -18.24 -19.11
N LYS A 400 -7.83 -17.54 -20.21
CA LYS A 400 -7.16 -17.77 -21.50
C LYS A 400 -5.65 -17.57 -21.41
N ALA A 401 -5.21 -16.53 -20.72
CA ALA A 401 -3.78 -16.26 -20.52
C ALA A 401 -3.10 -17.38 -19.70
N ARG A 402 -3.74 -17.85 -18.63
CA ARG A 402 -3.22 -18.96 -17.80
C ARG A 402 -3.11 -20.26 -18.59
N ILE A 403 -4.15 -20.66 -19.31
CA ILE A 403 -4.16 -21.89 -20.13
C ILE A 403 -3.03 -21.84 -21.16
N ARG A 404 -2.82 -20.69 -21.81
CA ARG A 404 -1.72 -20.51 -22.77
C ARG A 404 -0.35 -20.71 -22.14
N VAL A 405 -0.08 -20.08 -21.00
CA VAL A 405 1.21 -20.21 -20.29
C VAL A 405 1.48 -21.66 -19.90
N VAL A 406 0.46 -22.36 -19.40
CA VAL A 406 0.61 -23.78 -19.04
C VAL A 406 0.88 -24.64 -20.28
N ASN A 407 0.21 -24.39 -21.40
CA ASN A 407 0.52 -25.09 -22.65
C ASN A 407 1.97 -24.85 -23.10
N ASP A 408 2.42 -23.59 -23.14
CA ASP A 408 3.78 -23.24 -23.57
C ASP A 408 4.85 -23.90 -22.65
N MET A 409 4.59 -23.94 -21.34
CA MET A 409 5.46 -24.63 -20.37
C MET A 409 5.44 -26.15 -20.57
N THR A 410 4.27 -26.73 -20.85
CA THR A 410 4.13 -28.17 -21.10
C THR A 410 4.95 -28.57 -22.32
N ASP A 411 4.82 -27.82 -23.42
CA ASP A 411 5.55 -28.06 -24.66
C ASP A 411 7.07 -27.94 -24.46
N THR A 412 7.51 -26.98 -23.64
CA THR A 412 8.94 -26.77 -23.35
C THR A 412 9.53 -27.93 -22.55
N ILE A 413 8.82 -28.40 -21.53
CA ILE A 413 9.30 -29.52 -20.70
C ILE A 413 9.24 -30.83 -21.48
N ASP A 414 8.19 -31.04 -22.27
CA ASP A 414 8.06 -32.22 -23.14
C ASP A 414 9.22 -32.29 -24.16
N ALA A 415 9.58 -31.14 -24.76
CA ALA A 415 10.74 -31.05 -25.64
C ALA A 415 12.07 -31.36 -24.93
N LEU A 416 12.21 -30.99 -23.65
CA LEU A 416 13.40 -31.32 -22.85
C LEU A 416 13.47 -32.80 -22.50
N VAL A 417 12.33 -33.41 -22.14
CA VAL A 417 12.24 -34.84 -21.83
C VAL A 417 12.48 -35.69 -23.09
N GLY A 418 12.00 -35.23 -24.25
CA GLY A 418 12.19 -35.88 -25.54
C GLY A 418 13.53 -35.64 -26.24
N ASP A 419 14.44 -34.84 -25.66
CA ASP A 419 15.76 -34.58 -26.25
C ASP A 419 16.74 -35.73 -25.96
N ASP A 420 16.71 -36.74 -26.84
CA ASP A 420 17.61 -37.91 -26.78
C ASP A 420 19.10 -37.53 -26.72
N ALA A 421 19.51 -36.42 -27.33
CA ALA A 421 20.91 -35.99 -27.34
C ALA A 421 21.31 -35.44 -25.97
N LEU A 422 20.44 -34.64 -25.35
CA LEU A 422 20.62 -34.16 -23.98
C LEU A 422 20.70 -35.34 -23.00
N MET A 423 19.77 -36.31 -23.11
CA MET A 423 19.72 -37.48 -22.25
C MET A 423 21.00 -38.32 -22.33
N ARG A 424 21.51 -38.57 -23.54
CA ARG A 424 22.82 -39.26 -23.73
C ARG A 424 23.98 -38.47 -23.11
N SER A 425 24.01 -37.15 -23.29
CA SER A 425 25.10 -36.34 -22.72
C SER A 425 25.10 -36.34 -21.18
N LEU A 426 23.91 -36.45 -20.56
CA LEU A 426 23.75 -36.51 -19.11
C LEU A 426 24.15 -37.87 -18.57
N SER A 427 23.76 -38.96 -19.23
CA SER A 427 24.15 -40.31 -18.83
C SER A 427 25.66 -40.50 -18.93
N GLU A 428 26.29 -40.06 -20.03
CA GLU A 428 27.75 -40.08 -20.21
C GLU A 428 28.48 -39.30 -19.11
N LYS A 429 28.00 -38.08 -18.78
CA LYS A 429 28.58 -37.28 -17.69
C LYS A 429 28.41 -37.91 -16.32
N ARG A 430 27.25 -38.52 -16.03
CA ARG A 430 27.01 -39.23 -14.77
C ARG A 430 27.90 -40.46 -14.65
N GLU A 431 28.04 -41.23 -15.73
CA GLU A 431 28.92 -42.40 -15.75
C GLU A 431 30.38 -42.00 -15.55
N ALA A 432 30.84 -40.94 -16.23
CA ALA A 432 32.17 -40.38 -16.04
C ALA A 432 32.40 -39.91 -14.59
N ALA A 433 31.44 -39.19 -14.00
CA ALA A 433 31.53 -38.74 -12.61
C ALA A 433 31.53 -39.91 -11.61
N MET A 434 30.75 -40.96 -11.86
CA MET A 434 30.77 -42.19 -11.06
C MET A 434 32.12 -42.90 -11.13
N LYS A 435 32.68 -43.03 -12.33
CA LYS A 435 34.02 -43.62 -12.55
C LYS A 435 35.10 -42.81 -11.84
N GLU A 436 35.07 -41.48 -11.96
CA GLU A 436 36.00 -40.58 -11.26
C GLU A 436 35.88 -40.69 -9.73
N PHE A 437 34.65 -40.72 -9.21
CA PHE A 437 34.41 -40.89 -7.77
C PHE A 437 34.91 -42.25 -7.26
N ALA A 438 34.65 -43.33 -8.00
CA ALA A 438 35.14 -44.66 -7.68
C ALA A 438 36.67 -44.72 -7.67
N LEU A 439 37.34 -44.15 -8.68
CA LEU A 439 38.80 -44.04 -8.73
C LEU A 439 39.37 -43.26 -7.54
N LYS A 440 38.75 -42.13 -7.19
CA LYS A 440 39.14 -41.29 -6.05
C LYS A 440 39.03 -42.01 -4.71
N LYS A 441 38.09 -42.96 -4.57
CA LYS A 441 37.90 -43.76 -3.35
C LYS A 441 38.76 -45.02 -3.30
N LEU A 442 38.94 -45.71 -4.43
CA LEU A 442 39.67 -46.97 -4.50
C LEU A 442 41.18 -46.76 -4.42
N THR A 443 41.72 -45.76 -5.12
CA THR A 443 43.18 -45.55 -5.21
C THR A 443 43.84 -45.39 -3.83
N PRO A 444 43.33 -44.56 -2.89
CA PRO A 444 43.92 -44.44 -1.57
C PRO A 444 43.91 -45.73 -0.76
N ALA A 445 42.85 -46.55 -0.89
CA ALA A 445 42.74 -47.82 -0.16
C ALA A 445 43.75 -48.86 -0.67
N PHE A 446 43.97 -48.94 -1.97
CA PHE A 446 45.01 -49.80 -2.55
C PHE A 446 46.42 -49.31 -2.16
N ASP A 447 46.67 -48.00 -2.21
CA ASP A 447 47.96 -47.41 -1.85
C ASP A 447 48.32 -47.67 -0.38
N GLU A 448 47.33 -47.63 0.53
CA GLU A 448 47.52 -47.96 1.95
C GLU A 448 47.96 -49.42 2.14
N VAL A 449 47.30 -50.37 1.46
CA VAL A 449 47.63 -51.80 1.56
C VAL A 449 49.01 -52.09 0.94
N ILE A 450 49.33 -51.48 -0.21
CA ILE A 450 50.65 -51.60 -0.84
C ILE A 450 51.74 -51.03 0.10
N GLY A 451 51.49 -49.88 0.71
CA GLY A 451 52.40 -49.26 1.67
C GLY A 451 52.63 -50.13 2.91
N PHE A 452 51.59 -50.75 3.45
CA PHE A 452 51.70 -51.68 4.56
C PHE A 452 52.56 -52.91 4.20
N LEU A 453 52.31 -53.53 3.04
CA LEU A 453 53.07 -54.69 2.57
C LEU A 453 54.54 -54.36 2.30
N ALA A 454 54.84 -53.21 1.70
CA ALA A 454 56.21 -52.73 1.51
C ALA A 454 56.94 -52.52 2.85
N GLY A 455 56.23 -52.04 3.88
CA GLY A 455 56.77 -51.94 5.24
C GLY A 455 57.09 -53.30 5.87
N GLN A 456 56.26 -54.32 5.64
CA GLN A 456 56.51 -55.69 6.10
C GLN A 456 57.67 -56.36 5.36
N GLU A 457 57.78 -56.16 4.04
CA GLU A 457 58.93 -56.63 3.27
C GLU A 457 60.25 -56.10 3.83
N LYS A 458 60.32 -54.79 4.12
CA LYS A 458 61.53 -54.19 4.68
C LYS A 458 61.91 -54.77 6.04
N LYS A 459 60.93 -55.11 6.89
CA LYS A 459 61.15 -55.78 8.18
C LYS A 459 61.67 -57.21 7.99
N LEU A 460 61.06 -57.96 7.08
CA LEU A 460 61.51 -59.32 6.76
C LEU A 460 62.92 -59.32 6.15
N GLU A 461 63.27 -58.35 5.31
CA GLU A 461 64.63 -58.18 4.78
C GLU A 461 65.66 -57.95 5.89
N SER A 462 65.35 -57.13 6.90
CA SER A 462 66.23 -56.97 8.07
C SER A 462 66.33 -58.26 8.89
N GLU A 463 65.23 -58.99 9.11
CA GLU A 463 65.24 -60.26 9.84
C GLU A 463 66.07 -61.34 9.13
N VAL A 464 66.09 -61.36 7.79
CA VAL A 464 67.00 -62.23 7.02
C VAL A 464 68.45 -61.91 7.33
N GLN A 465 68.83 -60.62 7.35
CA GLN A 465 70.21 -60.21 7.63
C GLN A 465 70.62 -60.56 9.05
N ASP A 466 69.75 -60.31 10.04
CA ASP A 466 69.99 -60.62 11.44
C ASP A 466 70.16 -62.13 11.67
N ALA A 467 69.28 -62.96 11.08
CA ALA A 467 69.35 -64.41 11.21
C ALA A 467 70.63 -65.00 10.58
N LEU A 468 71.10 -64.45 9.46
CA LEU A 468 72.37 -64.85 8.85
C LEU A 468 73.58 -64.44 9.71
N ALA A 469 73.54 -63.25 10.33
CA ALA A 469 74.58 -62.79 11.25
C ALA A 469 74.66 -63.66 12.53
N ASP A 470 73.51 -64.08 13.05
CA ASP A 470 73.43 -65.01 14.19
C ASP A 470 74.02 -66.38 13.83
N TRP A 471 73.72 -66.89 12.63
CA TRP A 471 74.31 -68.13 12.14
C TRP A 471 75.83 -68.03 12.04
N ASP A 472 76.35 -66.96 11.44
CA ASP A 472 77.79 -66.71 11.32
C ASP A 472 78.48 -66.66 12.70
N THR A 473 77.82 -66.04 13.67
CA THR A 473 78.30 -65.95 15.05
C THR A 473 78.36 -67.33 15.73
N GLN A 474 77.33 -68.15 15.56
CA GLN A 474 77.31 -69.52 16.10
C GLN A 474 78.34 -70.42 15.41
N ALA A 475 78.49 -70.32 14.10
CA ALA A 475 79.50 -71.05 13.34
C ALA A 475 80.92 -70.68 13.80
N ALA A 476 81.20 -69.39 14.02
CA ALA A 476 82.48 -68.92 14.55
C ALA A 476 82.77 -69.48 15.95
N LYS A 477 81.77 -69.50 16.85
CA LYS A 477 81.90 -70.10 18.19
C LYS A 477 82.24 -71.59 18.11
N LYS A 478 81.51 -72.36 17.29
CA LYS A 478 81.79 -73.80 17.07
C LYS A 478 83.20 -74.03 16.51
N LYS A 479 83.64 -73.19 15.56
CA LYS A 479 84.99 -73.28 14.95
C LYS A 479 86.08 -73.04 15.99
N ASN A 480 85.91 -72.02 16.84
CA ASN A 480 86.84 -71.72 17.93
C ASN A 480 86.87 -72.83 18.99
N LEU A 481 85.71 -73.39 19.34
CA LEU A 481 85.63 -74.50 20.28
C LEU A 481 86.34 -75.75 19.74
N LYS A 482 86.10 -76.07 18.45
CA LYS A 482 86.77 -77.18 17.76
C LYS A 482 88.28 -77.00 17.72
N ALA A 483 88.76 -75.80 17.38
CA ALA A 483 90.20 -75.49 17.39
C ALA A 483 90.82 -75.61 18.80
N THR A 484 90.06 -75.25 19.84
CA THR A 484 90.50 -75.39 21.23
C THR A 484 90.60 -76.86 21.64
N LEU A 485 89.61 -77.67 21.29
CA LEU A 485 89.62 -79.11 21.53
C LEU A 485 90.74 -79.82 20.75
N THR A 486 90.99 -79.45 19.49
CA THR A 486 92.15 -79.95 18.74
C THR A 486 93.45 -79.63 19.47
N ARG A 487 93.60 -78.40 19.97
CA ARG A 487 94.80 -78.01 20.72
C ARG A 487 94.94 -78.78 22.03
N ILE A 488 93.85 -79.05 22.74
CA ILE A 488 93.86 -79.90 23.93
C ILE A 488 94.29 -81.32 23.56
N LYS A 489 93.79 -81.87 22.45
CA LYS A 489 94.21 -83.17 21.93
C LYS A 489 95.69 -83.21 21.60
N ASP A 490 96.22 -82.19 20.94
CA ASP A 490 97.63 -82.09 20.57
C ASP A 490 98.52 -82.01 21.83
N ILE A 491 98.11 -81.23 22.83
CA ILE A 491 98.80 -81.14 24.13
C ILE A 491 98.75 -82.49 24.85
N ALA A 492 97.60 -83.17 24.85
CA ALA A 492 97.46 -84.51 25.41
C ALA A 492 98.40 -85.50 24.72
N GLY A 493 98.50 -85.44 23.38
CA GLY A 493 99.46 -86.22 22.59
C GLY A 493 100.91 -85.95 22.96
N ALA A 494 101.30 -84.69 23.16
CA ALA A 494 102.65 -84.31 23.58
C ALA A 494 102.96 -84.74 25.03
N LEU A 495 101.97 -84.73 25.92
CA LEU A 495 102.12 -85.23 27.29
C LEU A 495 102.23 -86.77 27.31
N ALA A 496 101.46 -87.47 26.47
CA ALA A 496 101.55 -88.93 26.31
C ALA A 496 102.95 -89.37 25.86
N THR A 497 103.55 -88.68 24.87
CA THR A 497 104.91 -88.97 24.41
C THR A 497 105.99 -88.64 25.44
N SER A 498 105.68 -87.78 26.42
CA SER A 498 106.55 -87.45 27.55
C SER A 498 106.39 -88.41 28.75
N GLY A 499 105.58 -89.47 28.62
CA GLY A 499 105.44 -90.55 29.61
C GLY A 499 104.28 -90.38 30.61
N ALA A 500 103.40 -89.38 30.42
CA ALA A 500 102.20 -89.22 31.24
C ALA A 500 101.03 -90.05 30.70
N ASP A 501 100.23 -90.66 31.59
CA ASP A 501 99.00 -91.36 31.18
C ASP A 501 97.89 -90.32 30.88
N THR A 502 97.66 -90.06 29.61
CA THR A 502 96.62 -89.14 29.13
C THR A 502 95.50 -89.85 28.37
N THR A 503 95.37 -91.18 28.53
CA THR A 503 94.41 -92.00 27.78
C THR A 503 92.98 -91.48 27.94
N VAL A 504 92.56 -91.17 29.16
CA VAL A 504 91.22 -90.61 29.44
C VAL A 504 91.01 -89.24 28.79
N LEU A 505 92.03 -88.37 28.81
CA LEU A 505 91.93 -87.03 28.23
C LEU A 505 91.85 -87.08 26.70
N GLN A 506 92.61 -87.98 26.06
CA GLN A 506 92.55 -88.19 24.62
C GLN A 506 91.18 -88.73 24.20
N ASP A 507 90.66 -89.74 24.91
CA ASP A 507 89.36 -90.34 24.61
C ASP A 507 88.20 -89.35 24.76
N GLU A 508 88.19 -88.56 25.85
CA GLU A 508 87.14 -87.54 26.05
C GLU A 508 87.26 -86.38 25.05
N THR A 509 88.48 -85.99 24.67
CA THR A 509 88.68 -84.95 23.64
C THR A 509 88.29 -85.46 22.26
N ASP A 510 88.52 -86.74 21.95
CA ASP A 510 88.12 -87.36 20.69
C ASP A 510 86.60 -87.59 20.59
N LYS A 511 85.94 -87.93 21.69
CA LYS A 511 84.48 -87.91 21.75
C LYS A 511 83.94 -86.50 21.52
N ALA A 512 84.50 -85.49 22.18
CA ALA A 512 84.07 -84.11 22.03
C ALA A 512 84.30 -83.57 20.61
N LEU A 513 85.44 -83.87 19.97
CA LEU A 513 85.75 -83.45 18.60
C LEU A 513 84.81 -84.05 17.54
N ASN A 514 84.32 -85.25 17.80
CA ASN A 514 83.41 -85.98 16.91
C ASN A 514 81.94 -85.82 17.31
N ASP A 515 81.63 -84.97 18.29
CA ASP A 515 80.25 -84.67 18.68
C ASP A 515 79.52 -83.96 17.52
N PRO A 516 78.34 -84.46 17.09
CA PRO A 516 77.52 -83.84 16.04
C PRO A 516 77.23 -82.36 16.30
N ILE A 517 77.15 -81.91 17.56
CA ILE A 517 76.89 -80.52 17.92
C ILE A 517 77.99 -79.58 17.40
N LEU A 518 79.24 -80.06 17.27
CA LEU A 518 80.39 -79.29 16.76
C LEU A 518 80.59 -79.38 15.25
N THR A 519 79.75 -80.14 14.55
CA THR A 519 79.69 -80.05 13.10
C THR A 519 79.08 -78.71 12.68
N ILE A 520 79.84 -77.96 11.88
CA ILE A 520 79.35 -76.73 11.24
C ILE A 520 78.80 -77.17 9.89
N GLY A 521 77.48 -77.08 9.70
CA GLY A 521 76.85 -77.31 8.40
C GLY A 521 77.21 -76.22 7.38
N GLU A 522 76.73 -76.37 6.15
CA GLU A 522 76.87 -75.30 5.15
C GLU A 522 76.07 -74.06 5.55
N ARG A 523 76.61 -72.88 5.25
CA ARG A 523 75.93 -71.59 5.49
C ARG A 523 74.68 -71.56 4.62
N PRO A 524 73.46 -71.47 5.18
CA PRO A 524 72.27 -71.35 4.36
C PRO A 524 72.32 -70.03 3.57
N SER A 525 71.85 -70.06 2.33
CA SER A 525 71.71 -68.84 1.50
C SER A 525 70.71 -67.85 2.09
N SER A 526 69.76 -68.35 2.88
CA SER A 526 68.63 -67.62 3.46
C SER A 526 67.95 -68.49 4.54
N PRO A 527 67.31 -67.89 5.57
CA PRO A 527 66.42 -68.61 6.47
C PRO A 527 65.11 -68.96 5.74
N GLU A 528 64.86 -70.23 5.45
CA GLU A 528 63.74 -70.71 4.61
C GLU A 528 62.38 -70.10 5.00
N LYS A 529 62.09 -70.00 6.30
CA LYS A 529 60.80 -69.47 6.79
C LYS A 529 60.63 -67.98 6.51
N VAL A 530 61.70 -67.20 6.61
CA VAL A 530 61.69 -65.75 6.40
C VAL A 530 61.67 -65.44 4.90
N GLU A 531 62.40 -66.24 4.11
CA GLU A 531 62.37 -66.14 2.65
C GLU A 531 60.98 -66.47 2.08
N MET A 532 60.33 -67.53 2.57
CA MET A 532 58.97 -67.87 2.15
C MET A 532 57.98 -66.75 2.49
N ALA A 533 58.07 -66.16 3.68
CA ALA A 533 57.23 -65.01 4.07
C ALA A 533 57.47 -63.79 3.16
N LEU A 534 58.73 -63.52 2.81
CA LEU A 534 59.12 -62.41 1.93
C LEU A 534 58.65 -62.63 0.48
N VAL A 535 58.74 -63.85 -0.03
CA VAL A 535 58.19 -64.22 -1.35
C VAL A 535 56.67 -64.07 -1.37
N MET A 536 55.98 -64.50 -0.30
CA MET A 536 54.52 -64.33 -0.18
C MET A 536 54.12 -62.85 -0.11
N ALA A 537 54.81 -62.04 0.70
CA ALA A 537 54.54 -60.61 0.81
C ALA A 537 54.70 -59.89 -0.55
N ARG A 538 55.79 -60.18 -1.28
CA ARG A 538 56.03 -59.65 -2.63
C ARG A 538 54.99 -60.12 -3.63
N SER A 539 54.59 -61.39 -3.57
CA SER A 539 53.54 -61.95 -4.44
C SER A 539 52.20 -61.26 -4.22
N ILE A 540 51.79 -61.08 -2.95
CA ILE A 540 50.54 -60.42 -2.60
C ILE A 540 50.59 -58.95 -3.04
N ARG A 541 51.70 -58.24 -2.77
CA ARG A 541 51.85 -56.84 -3.21
C ARG A 541 51.71 -56.72 -4.72
N ASN A 542 52.44 -57.55 -5.49
CA ASN A 542 52.39 -57.50 -6.94
C ASN A 542 50.99 -57.81 -7.49
N GLU A 543 50.26 -58.73 -6.87
CA GLU A 543 48.88 -59.04 -7.26
C GLU A 543 47.93 -57.87 -6.97
N ILE A 544 48.05 -57.25 -5.79
CA ILE A 544 47.27 -56.06 -5.43
C ILE A 544 47.57 -54.87 -6.35
N THR A 545 48.84 -54.68 -6.73
CA THR A 545 49.24 -53.66 -7.72
C THR A 545 48.62 -53.95 -9.09
N ARG A 546 48.66 -55.20 -9.56
CA ARG A 546 47.99 -55.59 -10.82
C ARG A 546 46.49 -55.37 -10.77
N MET A 547 45.85 -55.68 -9.65
CA MET A 547 44.42 -55.42 -9.46
C MET A 547 44.11 -53.92 -9.52
N LEU A 548 44.94 -53.07 -8.90
CA LEU A 548 44.78 -51.61 -8.99
C LEU A 548 44.93 -51.12 -10.42
N ASP A 549 45.96 -51.56 -11.15
CA ASP A 549 46.19 -51.13 -12.53
C ASP A 549 45.08 -51.62 -13.48
N SER A 550 44.61 -52.86 -13.30
CA SER A 550 43.45 -53.38 -14.03
C SER A 550 42.21 -52.53 -13.76
N ARG A 551 41.93 -52.20 -12.50
CA ARG A 551 40.77 -51.37 -12.13
C ARG A 551 40.90 -49.93 -12.63
N LYS A 552 42.11 -49.38 -12.69
CA LYS A 552 42.35 -48.07 -13.31
C LYS A 552 42.06 -48.09 -14.80
N ASN A 553 42.45 -49.15 -15.50
CA ASN A 553 42.17 -49.30 -16.93
C ASN A 553 40.68 -49.57 -17.22
N ASP A 554 39.97 -50.28 -16.34
CA ASP A 554 38.54 -50.53 -16.49
C ASP A 554 37.67 -49.28 -16.21
N LEU A 555 38.19 -48.35 -15.42
CA LEU A 555 37.49 -47.13 -14.97
C LEU A 555 37.95 -45.85 -15.70
N ALA A 556 39.02 -45.92 -16.49
CA ALA A 556 39.48 -44.86 -17.39
C ALA A 556 38.80 -44.98 -18.76
#